data_AF-A0A939URP7-F1
#
_entry.id   AF-A0A939URP7-F1
#
_cell.length_a   1.000
_cell.length_b   1.000
_cell.length_c   1.000
_cell.angle_alpha   90.00
_cell.angle_beta   90.00
_cell.angle_gamma   90.00
#
_symmetry.space_group_name_H-M   'P 1'
#
loop_
_entity.id
_entity.type
_entity.pdbx_description
1 polymer ?
#
loop_
_entity_poly.entity_id
_entity_poly.type
_entity_poly.pdbx_seq_one_letter_code
_entity_poly.pdbx_strand_id
1 'polypeptide(L)'
;ALKLENYDNTDYDTASHMVDYAYGKLTAEGYNPYYMYRQKYTSGSLENVGYAKPKTECIYNIDIMEEDTSIIANGAAAISKKWQKQKNLIERCANYKEPLEYVKNIDLMLERQHEFWNPPKSKKRQVDSEKIEEIALKLDD
;
A
#
# COMPACT_ATOMS: atom_id res chain seq x y z
N ALA A 1 -23.88 -0.62 -7.53
CA ALA A 1 -24.43 0.19 -6.43
C ALA A 1 -24.57 1.65 -6.89
N LEU A 2 -23.53 2.49 -6.89
CA LEU A 2 -23.68 3.93 -7.24
C LEU A 2 -23.97 4.24 -8.72
N LYS A 3 -23.49 3.42 -9.67
CA LYS A 3 -23.76 3.62 -11.12
C LYS A 3 -25.18 3.27 -11.56
N LEU A 4 -25.97 2.61 -10.71
CA LEU A 4 -27.32 2.15 -11.06
C LEU A 4 -28.40 3.21 -10.79
N GLU A 5 -28.07 4.30 -10.09
CA GLU A 5 -29.03 5.32 -9.63
C GLU A 5 -28.75 6.73 -10.17
N ASN A 6 -28.06 6.90 -11.30
CA ASN A 6 -27.67 8.21 -11.83
C ASN A 6 -26.96 9.09 -10.78
N TYR A 7 -26.08 8.50 -9.97
CA TYR A 7 -25.25 9.24 -9.03
C TYR A 7 -24.41 10.28 -9.79
N ASP A 8 -24.75 11.55 -9.59
CA ASP A 8 -23.99 12.68 -10.14
C ASP A 8 -22.82 12.99 -9.20
N ASN A 9 -21.62 12.63 -9.65
CA ASN A 9 -20.41 12.91 -8.89
C ASN A 9 -19.87 14.33 -9.12
N THR A 10 -20.62 15.19 -9.82
CA THR A 10 -20.27 16.59 -10.10
C THR A 10 -20.89 17.59 -9.13
N ASP A 11 -21.78 17.16 -8.24
CA ASP A 11 -22.29 18.00 -7.15
C ASP A 11 -21.23 18.18 -6.06
N TYR A 12 -20.32 19.11 -6.34
CA TYR A 12 -19.18 19.43 -5.49
C TYR A 12 -19.58 20.27 -4.27
N ASP A 13 -20.55 21.16 -4.44
CA ASP A 13 -20.98 22.10 -3.40
C ASP A 13 -21.70 21.37 -2.26
N THR A 14 -22.60 20.44 -2.59
CA THR A 14 -23.28 19.63 -1.56
C THR A 14 -22.26 18.78 -0.79
N ALA A 15 -21.31 18.15 -1.49
CA ALA A 15 -20.27 17.35 -0.84
C ALA A 15 -19.39 18.20 0.09
N SER A 16 -19.03 19.42 -0.32
CA SER A 16 -18.26 20.36 0.51
C SER A 16 -19.03 20.74 1.78
N HIS A 17 -20.31 21.13 1.66
CA HIS A 17 -21.13 21.47 2.82
C HIS A 17 -21.30 20.31 3.80
N MET A 18 -21.39 19.08 3.31
CA MET A 18 -21.46 17.88 4.17
C MET A 18 -20.16 17.69 4.96
N VAL A 19 -19.00 17.90 4.32
CA VAL A 19 -17.69 17.79 4.97
C VAL A 19 -17.51 18.92 6.00
N ASP A 20 -17.87 20.16 5.67
CA ASP A 20 -17.80 21.30 6.59
C ASP A 20 -18.67 21.10 7.83
N TYR A 21 -19.91 20.62 7.62
CA TYR A 21 -20.81 20.27 8.71
C TYR A 21 -20.22 19.18 9.61
N ALA A 22 -19.67 18.11 9.01
CA ALA A 22 -19.07 17.02 9.76
C ALA A 22 -17.86 17.49 10.58
N TYR A 23 -16.98 18.31 10.00
CA TYR A 23 -15.84 18.90 10.69
C TYR A 23 -16.28 19.71 11.90
N GLY A 24 -17.23 20.64 11.73
CA GLY A 24 -17.73 21.48 12.81
C GLY A 24 -18.40 20.67 13.92
N LYS A 25 -19.21 19.66 13.57
CA LYS A 25 -19.90 18.83 14.55
C LYS A 25 -18.94 17.93 15.33
N LEU A 26 -17.99 17.29 14.66
CA LEU A 26 -17.05 16.36 15.30
C LEU A 26 -16.08 17.08 16.25
N THR A 27 -15.54 18.23 15.82
CA THR A 27 -14.64 19.03 16.65
C THR A 27 -15.35 19.60 17.88
N ALA A 28 -16.61 20.05 17.75
CA ALA A 28 -17.42 20.50 18.89
C ALA A 28 -17.68 19.40 19.92
N GLU A 29 -17.74 18.13 19.49
CA GLU A 29 -17.90 16.96 20.36
C GLU A 29 -16.56 16.38 20.87
N GLY A 30 -15.44 17.07 20.60
CA GLY A 30 -14.11 16.72 21.08
C GLY A 30 -13.39 15.64 20.29
N TYR A 31 -13.80 15.39 19.04
CA TYR A 31 -13.05 14.53 18.12
C TYR A 31 -12.04 15.36 17.34
N ASN A 32 -10.80 14.89 17.27
CA ASN A 32 -9.73 15.52 16.52
C ASN A 32 -9.49 14.75 15.22
N PRO A 33 -9.21 15.45 14.09
CA PRO A 33 -8.71 14.80 12.90
C PRO A 33 -7.34 14.16 13.20
N TYR A 34 -7.13 12.91 12.81
CA TYR A 34 -5.89 12.18 13.15
C TYR A 34 -5.22 11.47 11.96
N TYR A 35 -5.92 11.29 10.83
CA TYR A 35 -5.29 10.87 9.58
C TYR A 35 -6.05 11.45 8.40
N MET A 36 -5.37 11.54 7.26
CA MET A 36 -5.93 12.03 6.03
C MET A 36 -5.38 11.23 4.85
N TYR A 37 -6.23 10.95 3.88
CA TYR A 37 -5.78 10.45 2.60
C TYR A 37 -6.64 10.93 1.44
N ARG A 38 -6.05 10.87 0.25
CA ARG A 38 -6.72 11.24 -0.97
C ARG A 38 -7.46 10.04 -1.55
N GLN A 39 -8.78 10.06 -1.48
CA GLN A 39 -9.62 9.09 -2.17
C GLN A 39 -9.81 9.53 -3.63
N LYS A 40 -9.57 8.62 -4.59
CA LYS A 40 -9.86 8.89 -6.00
C LYS A 40 -11.34 8.69 -6.28
N TYR A 41 -11.86 9.44 -7.25
CA TYR A 41 -13.24 9.33 -7.75
C TYR A 41 -14.32 9.66 -6.70
N THR A 42 -14.06 10.62 -5.82
CA THR A 42 -15.06 11.21 -4.92
C THR A 42 -15.64 12.50 -5.52
N SER A 43 -16.91 12.80 -5.18
CA SER A 43 -17.49 14.11 -5.50
C SER A 43 -16.67 15.21 -4.82
N GLY A 44 -16.24 16.20 -5.58
CA GLY A 44 -15.46 17.34 -5.09
C GLY A 44 -13.97 17.04 -4.89
N SER A 45 -13.52 15.80 -5.08
CA SER A 45 -12.14 15.37 -4.79
C SER A 45 -11.65 15.76 -3.39
N LEU A 46 -12.58 15.86 -2.44
CA LEU A 46 -12.31 16.25 -1.05
C LEU A 46 -11.51 15.18 -0.32
N GLU A 47 -10.84 15.60 0.75
CA GLU A 47 -10.02 14.75 1.59
C GLU A 47 -10.86 13.74 2.37
N ASN A 48 -10.36 12.51 2.48
CA ASN A 48 -10.91 11.56 3.44
C ASN A 48 -10.14 11.73 4.75
N VAL A 49 -10.81 12.25 5.78
CA VAL A 49 -10.24 12.55 7.09
C VAL A 49 -10.87 11.65 8.14
N GLY A 50 -10.05 10.99 8.93
CA GLY A 50 -10.51 10.26 10.11
C GLY A 50 -10.48 11.09 11.36
N TYR A 51 -11.47 10.86 12.22
CA TYR A 51 -11.63 11.55 13.49
C TYR A 51 -11.62 10.56 14.65
N ALA A 52 -11.01 10.94 15.76
CA ALA A 52 -10.96 10.13 16.98
C ALA A 52 -10.96 11.03 18.21
N LYS A 53 -11.40 10.50 19.36
CA LYS A 53 -11.17 11.18 20.64
C LYS A 53 -9.68 11.09 21.00
N PRO A 54 -9.19 12.01 21.84
CA PRO A 54 -7.80 11.96 22.28
C PRO A 54 -7.45 10.58 22.84
N LYS A 55 -6.33 10.02 22.38
CA LYS A 55 -5.80 8.71 22.81
C LYS A 55 -6.61 7.50 22.33
N THR A 56 -7.54 7.68 21.40
CA THR A 56 -8.30 6.61 20.76
C THR A 56 -8.04 6.55 19.26
N GLU A 57 -6.95 7.17 18.80
CA GLU A 57 -6.53 7.17 17.41
C GLU A 57 -6.13 5.75 16.99
N CYS A 58 -6.54 5.34 15.79
CA CYS A 58 -6.15 4.04 15.25
C CYS A 58 -4.71 4.14 14.71
N ILE A 59 -3.73 3.69 15.50
CA ILE A 59 -2.31 3.68 15.10
C ILE A 59 -2.13 2.93 13.78
N TYR A 60 -2.82 1.80 13.59
CA TYR A 60 -2.74 1.05 12.34
C TYR A 60 -3.16 1.85 11.11
N ASN A 61 -4.15 2.75 11.22
CA ASN A 61 -4.54 3.63 10.11
C ASN A 61 -3.46 4.66 9.77
N ILE A 62 -2.63 5.05 10.75
CA ILE A 62 -1.48 5.91 10.54
C ILE A 62 -0.40 5.11 9.84
N ASP A 63 0.05 3.99 10.43
CA ASP A 63 1.13 3.13 9.94
C ASP A 63 0.90 2.60 8.50
N ILE A 64 -0.37 2.32 8.15
CA ILE A 64 -0.70 1.84 6.80
C ILE A 64 -0.54 2.91 5.74
N MET A 65 -0.84 4.16 6.10
CA MET A 65 -0.77 5.31 5.21
C MET A 65 0.62 5.95 5.20
N GLU A 66 1.35 5.88 6.32
CA GLU A 66 2.73 6.30 6.40
C GLU A 66 3.65 5.36 5.61
N GLU A 67 4.65 5.96 4.97
CA GLU A 67 5.60 5.28 4.11
C GLU A 67 6.83 4.76 4.89
N ASP A 68 6.70 4.55 6.19
CA ASP A 68 7.83 4.23 7.09
C ASP A 68 7.70 2.89 7.85
N THR A 69 6.58 2.20 7.67
CA THR A 69 6.26 0.99 8.46
C THR A 69 6.07 -0.23 7.57
N SER A 70 6.61 -1.37 7.98
CA SER A 70 6.41 -2.64 7.27
C SER A 70 5.15 -3.35 7.77
N ILE A 71 4.36 -3.91 6.86
CA ILE A 71 3.06 -4.54 7.13
C ILE A 71 3.05 -5.93 6.52
N ILE A 72 2.82 -6.92 7.38
CA ILE A 72 2.57 -8.31 6.97
C ILE A 72 1.07 -8.45 6.75
N ALA A 73 0.67 -8.96 5.59
CA ALA A 73 -0.72 -9.15 5.25
C ALA A 73 -0.99 -10.61 4.82
N ASN A 74 -2.11 -11.16 5.31
CA ASN A 74 -2.51 -12.55 5.10
C ASN A 74 -3.93 -12.60 4.53
N GLY A 75 -4.23 -13.66 3.77
CA GLY A 75 -5.52 -13.84 3.11
C GLY A 75 -5.53 -13.49 1.63
N ALA A 76 -6.64 -13.80 0.97
CA ALA A 76 -6.89 -13.45 -0.42
C ALA A 76 -6.92 -11.92 -0.60
N ALA A 77 -6.37 -11.44 -1.70
CA ALA A 77 -6.17 -10.02 -2.04
C ALA A 77 -5.29 -9.22 -1.05
N ALA A 78 -4.71 -9.86 -0.04
CA ALA A 78 -3.81 -9.21 0.90
C ALA A 78 -2.48 -8.83 0.22
N ILE A 79 -1.93 -7.68 0.60
CA ILE A 79 -0.66 -7.16 0.06
C ILE A 79 0.23 -6.77 1.23
N SER A 80 1.33 -7.50 1.38
CA SER A 80 2.39 -7.13 2.33
C SER A 80 3.15 -5.91 1.83
N LYS A 81 3.52 -4.99 2.73
CA LYS A 81 4.30 -3.77 2.47
C LYS A 81 5.64 -3.88 3.20
N LYS A 82 6.77 -3.82 2.50
CA LYS A 82 8.10 -3.83 3.13
C LYS A 82 8.78 -2.49 2.93
N TRP A 83 9.11 -1.83 4.03
CA TRP A 83 9.85 -0.58 4.02
C TRP A 83 11.35 -0.83 4.11
N GLN A 84 12.09 -0.49 3.05
CA GLN A 84 13.55 -0.53 3.03
C GLN A 84 14.13 0.86 3.28
N LYS A 85 14.29 1.20 4.56
CA LYS A 85 14.79 2.52 5.00
C LYS A 85 16.09 2.94 4.32
N GLN A 86 17.05 2.03 4.15
CA GLN A 86 18.36 2.33 3.54
C GLN A 86 18.27 2.68 2.05
N LYS A 87 17.23 2.20 1.37
CA LYS A 87 17.02 2.43 -0.06
C LYS A 87 15.92 3.47 -0.35
N ASN A 88 15.26 3.97 0.70
CA ASN A 88 14.07 4.80 0.58
C ASN A 88 13.03 4.19 -0.37
N LEU A 89 12.79 2.88 -0.23
CA LEU A 89 11.99 2.08 -1.17
C LEU A 89 10.94 1.25 -0.44
N ILE A 90 9.70 1.31 -0.93
CA ILE A 90 8.63 0.40 -0.51
C ILE A 90 8.45 -0.68 -1.56
N GLU A 91 8.61 -1.93 -1.13
CA GLU A 91 8.27 -3.12 -1.92
C GLU A 91 6.95 -3.72 -1.45
N ARG A 92 6.29 -4.46 -2.34
CA ARG A 92 5.00 -5.09 -2.06
C ARG A 92 4.98 -6.54 -2.52
N CYS A 93 4.35 -7.41 -1.75
CA CYS A 93 4.12 -8.81 -2.10
C CYS A 93 2.62 -9.11 -1.99
N ALA A 94 1.97 -9.27 -3.16
CA ALA A 94 0.54 -9.48 -3.26
C ALA A 94 0.20 -10.98 -3.33
N ASN A 95 -0.80 -11.38 -2.55
CA ASN A 95 -1.45 -12.68 -2.64
C ASN A 95 -2.44 -12.71 -3.81
N TYR A 96 -2.89 -13.91 -4.18
CA TYR A 96 -3.99 -14.07 -5.14
C TYR A 96 -5.22 -13.30 -4.70
N LYS A 97 -5.83 -12.57 -5.64
CA LYS A 97 -7.05 -11.80 -5.39
C LYS A 97 -8.27 -12.70 -5.15
N GLU A 98 -8.43 -13.73 -5.98
CA GLU A 98 -9.57 -14.65 -5.91
C GLU A 98 -9.41 -15.64 -4.75
N PRO A 99 -10.41 -15.76 -3.83
CA PRO A 99 -10.30 -16.62 -2.66
C PRO A 99 -9.99 -18.08 -2.97
N LEU A 100 -10.62 -18.65 -4.02
CA LEU A 100 -10.37 -20.03 -4.42
C LEU A 100 -8.93 -20.24 -4.91
N GLU A 101 -8.38 -19.29 -5.67
CA GLU A 101 -6.99 -19.36 -6.14
C GLU A 101 -6.00 -19.16 -4.98
N TYR A 102 -6.32 -18.31 -4.01
CA TYR A 102 -5.52 -18.17 -2.80
C TYR A 102 -5.44 -19.49 -2.01
N VAL A 103 -6.58 -20.17 -1.80
CA VAL A 103 -6.62 -21.43 -1.06
C VAL A 103 -5.91 -22.56 -1.82
N LYS A 104 -6.14 -22.69 -3.13
CA LYS A 104 -5.48 -23.72 -3.96
C LYS A 104 -3.97 -23.58 -3.98
N ASN A 105 -3.44 -22.36 -3.87
CA ASN A 105 -2.02 -22.05 -4.00
C ASN A 105 -1.41 -21.54 -2.69
N ILE A 106 -1.96 -21.95 -1.53
CA ILE A 106 -1.53 -21.41 -0.23
C ILE A 106 -0.04 -21.62 0.03
N ASP A 107 0.51 -22.79 -0.31
CA ASP A 107 1.93 -23.11 -0.09
C ASP A 107 2.84 -22.18 -0.89
N LEU A 108 2.49 -21.91 -2.15
CA LEU A 108 3.19 -20.93 -2.98
C LEU A 108 3.11 -19.51 -2.39
N MET A 109 1.96 -19.13 -1.81
CA MET A 109 1.84 -17.82 -1.15
C MET A 109 2.73 -17.73 0.08
N LEU A 110 2.81 -18.80 0.87
CA LEU A 110 3.68 -18.87 2.05
C LEU A 110 5.16 -18.76 1.65
N GLU A 111 5.60 -19.48 0.62
CA GLU A 111 6.96 -19.42 0.09
C GLU A 111 7.31 -17.99 -0.39
N ARG A 112 6.44 -17.38 -1.21
CA ARG A 112 6.64 -16.01 -1.71
C ARG A 112 6.72 -14.98 -0.58
N GLN A 113 5.89 -15.11 0.47
CA GLN A 113 5.97 -14.24 1.64
C GLN A 113 7.28 -14.48 2.40
N HIS A 114 7.68 -15.74 2.59
CA HIS A 114 8.93 -16.08 3.28
C HIS A 114 10.14 -15.47 2.56
N GLU A 115 10.27 -15.64 1.24
CA GLU A 115 11.36 -15.04 0.46
C GLU A 115 11.32 -13.51 0.47
N PHE A 116 10.12 -12.92 0.41
CA PHE A 116 9.95 -11.46 0.46
C PHE A 116 10.46 -10.86 1.78
N TRP A 117 10.20 -11.51 2.91
CA TRP A 117 10.65 -11.05 4.22
C TRP A 117 12.10 -11.41 4.50
N ASN A 118 12.53 -12.61 4.08
CA ASN A 118 13.87 -13.16 4.26
C ASN A 118 14.57 -13.38 2.91
N PRO A 119 14.91 -12.31 2.16
CA PRO A 119 15.50 -12.47 0.85
C PRO A 119 16.85 -13.21 0.99
N PRO A 120 17.13 -14.18 0.12
CA PRO A 120 18.41 -14.88 0.14
C PRO A 120 19.53 -13.85 -0.01
N LYS A 121 20.59 -13.99 0.81
CA LYS A 121 21.80 -13.17 0.66
C LYS A 121 22.23 -13.28 -0.78
N SER A 122 22.33 -12.15 -1.49
CA SER A 122 22.75 -12.12 -2.89
C SER A 122 23.99 -13.01 -3.03
N LYS A 123 23.92 -14.08 -3.83
CA LYS A 123 25.13 -14.70 -4.35
C LYS A 123 25.88 -13.54 -5.00
N LYS A 124 27.05 -13.18 -4.48
CA LYS A 124 27.96 -12.28 -5.20
C LYS A 124 27.96 -12.81 -6.63
N ARG A 125 27.58 -12.01 -7.63
CA ARG A 125 27.82 -12.39 -9.03
C ARG A 125 29.30 -12.68 -9.10
N GLN A 126 29.64 -13.97 -9.18
CA GLN A 126 31.00 -14.38 -9.46
C GLN A 126 31.17 -13.94 -10.91
N VAL A 127 31.87 -12.82 -11.09
CA VAL A 127 32.27 -12.38 -12.42
C VAL A 127 33.21 -13.46 -12.90
N ASP A 128 32.76 -14.21 -13.90
CA ASP A 128 33.52 -15.27 -14.51
C ASP A 128 34.65 -14.63 -15.32
N SER A 129 35.84 -14.55 -14.72
CA SER A 129 37.01 -13.89 -15.30
C SER A 129 37.44 -14.55 -16.61
N GLU A 130 37.24 -15.87 -16.74
CA GLU A 130 37.54 -16.61 -17.97
C GLU A 130 36.63 -16.15 -19.11
N LYS A 131 35.36 -15.86 -18.81
CA LYS A 131 34.38 -15.35 -19.78
C LYS A 131 34.65 -13.91 -20.21
N ILE A 132 35.29 -13.11 -19.35
CA ILE A 132 35.73 -11.75 -19.70
C ILE A 132 36.96 -11.80 -20.61
N GLU A 133 37.92 -12.68 -20.31
CA GLU A 133 39.11 -12.87 -21.17
C GLU A 133 38.73 -13.41 -22.54
N GLU A 134 37.79 -14.36 -22.62
CA GLU A 134 37.29 -14.88 -23.91
C GLU A 134 36.61 -13.80 -24.76
N ILE A 135 35.89 -12.87 -24.13
CA ILE A 135 35.24 -11.74 -24.83
C ILE A 135 36.27 -10.68 -25.25
N ALA A 136 37.28 -10.41 -24.41
CA ALA A 136 38.35 -9.48 -24.73
C ALA A 136 39.18 -9.97 -25.93
N LEU A 137 39.52 -11.26 -25.98
CA LEU A 137 40.24 -11.88 -27.10
C LEU A 137 39.45 -11.84 -28.42
N LYS A 138 38.12 -11.86 -28.37
CA LYS A 138 37.24 -11.78 -29.56
C LYS A 138 37.02 -10.36 -30.09
N LEU A 139 37.48 -9.34 -29.37
CA LEU A 139 37.33 -7.93 -29.75
C LEU A 139 38.61 -7.33 -30.34
N ASP A 140 39.73 -8.06 -30.28
CA ASP A 140 41.04 -7.66 -30.81
C ASP A 140 41.37 -8.30 -32.19
N ASP A 141 40.42 -9.04 -32.79
CA ASP A 141 40.42 -9.54 -34.19
C ASP A 141 39.42 -8.75 -35.07
#